data_AF-C5TD03-F1
#
_entry.id   AF-C5TD03-F1
#
_cell.length_a   1.000
_cell.length_b   1.000
_cell.length_c   1.000
_cell.angle_alpha   90.00
_cell.angle_beta   90.00
_cell.angle_gamma   90.00
#
_symmetry.space_group_name_H-M   'P 1'
#
loop_
_entity.id
_entity.type
_entity.pdbx_description
1 polymer ?
#
loop_
_entity_poly.entity_id
_entity_poly.type
_entity_poly.pdbx_seq_one_letter_code
_entity_poly.pdbx_strand_id
1 'polypeptide(L)'
;PALAQAQGALPVRGTVALDSAALDVPRIMEERHARLYDQAFGSDPAFWRAVSPLHQLQQPAPPVLAVCSTRRRVSCDQAQRFAAQGRARGMRVEVLPQDLSHGQVNEQLGLPGAYTDAVEAFMWSVDGKALR
;
A
#
# COMPACT_ATOMS: atom_id res chain seq x y z
N PRO A 1 0.47 -15.36 -2.37
CA PRO A 1 1.42 -15.75 -3.44
C PRO A 1 1.00 -16.99 -4.24
N ALA A 2 0.58 -18.08 -3.57
CA ALA A 2 0.26 -19.35 -4.23
C ALA A 2 -0.81 -19.23 -5.33
N LEU A 3 -1.89 -18.47 -5.09
CA LEU A 3 -2.93 -18.23 -6.11
C LEU A 3 -2.37 -17.57 -7.38
N ALA A 4 -1.59 -16.49 -7.24
CA ALA A 4 -1.00 -15.79 -8.38
C ALA A 4 -0.02 -16.69 -9.15
N GLN A 5 0.81 -17.45 -8.43
CA GLN A 5 1.75 -18.40 -9.03
C GLN A 5 1.03 -19.54 -9.78
N ALA A 6 -0.07 -20.05 -9.21
CA ALA A 6 -0.90 -21.05 -9.88
C ALA A 6 -1.54 -20.52 -11.19
N GLN A 7 -1.67 -19.19 -11.32
CA GLN A 7 -2.13 -18.52 -12.54
C GLN A 7 -0.97 -18.07 -13.46
N GLY A 8 0.26 -18.53 -13.21
CA GLY A 8 1.42 -18.22 -14.05
C GLY A 8 2.02 -16.83 -13.81
N ALA A 9 1.62 -16.12 -12.76
CA ALA A 9 2.21 -14.83 -12.43
C ALA A 9 3.69 -14.99 -12.02
N LEU A 10 4.53 -14.11 -12.57
CA LEU A 10 5.92 -13.98 -12.13
C LEU A 10 6.00 -13.47 -10.68
N PRO A 11 7.11 -13.71 -9.96
CA PRO A 11 7.32 -13.13 -8.65
C PRO A 11 7.20 -11.60 -8.68
N VAL A 12 6.45 -11.05 -7.72
CA VAL A 12 6.25 -9.61 -7.58
C VAL A 12 7.58 -8.93 -7.28
N ARG A 13 7.95 -7.93 -8.08
CA ARG A 13 9.19 -7.15 -7.95
C ARG A 13 9.04 -5.93 -7.06
N GLY A 14 7.84 -5.37 -7.01
CA GLY A 14 7.46 -4.27 -6.14
C GLY A 14 5.95 -4.06 -6.19
N THR A 15 5.44 -3.22 -5.30
CA THR A 15 4.01 -2.87 -5.24
C THR A 15 3.84 -1.37 -5.20
N VAL A 16 2.92 -0.85 -6.01
CA VAL A 16 2.44 0.53 -5.92
C VAL A 16 1.04 0.48 -5.30
N ALA A 17 0.89 0.98 -4.08
CA ALA A 17 -0.37 1.02 -3.36
C ALA A 17 -0.97 2.43 -3.44
N LEU A 18 -2.15 2.56 -4.09
CA LEU A 18 -2.78 3.83 -4.40
C LEU A 18 -3.84 4.21 -3.36
N ASP A 19 -3.51 5.17 -2.49
CA ASP A 19 -4.38 5.67 -1.41
C ASP A 19 -5.05 4.53 -0.62
N SER A 20 -4.28 3.47 -0.31
CA SER A 20 -4.81 2.26 0.30
C SER A 20 -5.42 2.57 1.66
N ALA A 21 -6.72 2.30 1.77
CA ALA A 21 -7.48 2.66 2.94
C ALA A 21 -7.36 1.67 4.10
N ALA A 22 -6.72 0.51 3.88
CA ALA A 22 -6.73 -0.64 4.80
C ALA A 22 -5.34 -1.25 5.01
N LEU A 23 -4.36 -0.44 5.43
CA LEU A 23 -3.02 -0.94 5.79
C LEU A 23 -2.97 -1.47 7.23
N ASP A 24 -3.78 -0.91 8.13
CA ASP A 24 -3.91 -1.29 9.54
C ASP A 24 -5.38 -1.53 9.90
N VAL A 25 -5.88 -2.74 9.63
CA VAL A 25 -7.30 -3.08 9.78
C VAL A 25 -7.77 -3.03 11.23
N PRO A 26 -7.05 -3.58 12.23
CA PRO A 26 -7.44 -3.44 13.64
C PRO A 26 -7.71 -1.99 14.03
N ARG A 27 -6.81 -1.07 13.66
CA ARG A 27 -7.01 0.34 13.98
C ARG A 27 -8.24 0.96 13.31
N ILE A 28 -8.50 0.62 12.05
CA ILE A 28 -9.71 1.08 11.34
C ILE A 28 -10.96 0.61 12.07
N MET A 29 -10.99 -0.66 12.47
CA MET A 29 -12.15 -1.29 13.08
C MET A 29 -12.36 -0.87 14.54
N GLU A 30 -11.30 -0.46 15.25
CA GLU A 30 -11.36 0.05 16.63
C GLU A 30 -11.74 1.54 16.71
N GLU A 31 -11.49 2.32 15.64
CA GLU A 31 -11.89 3.72 15.53
C GLU A 31 -13.28 3.88 14.88
N ARG A 32 -13.85 5.09 14.88
CA ARG A 32 -15.08 5.36 14.10
C ARG A 32 -14.79 5.22 12.61
N HIS A 33 -15.49 4.29 11.96
CA HIS A 33 -15.28 3.96 10.55
C HIS A 33 -16.58 3.93 9.75
N ALA A 34 -16.45 3.85 8.42
CA ALA A 34 -17.58 3.72 7.51
C ALA A 34 -18.13 2.29 7.49
N ARG A 35 -19.45 2.14 7.30
CA ARG A 35 -20.15 0.84 7.30
C ARG A 35 -19.60 -0.19 6.31
N LEU A 36 -18.91 0.25 5.25
CA LEU A 36 -18.26 -0.67 4.31
C LEU A 36 -17.21 -1.55 4.99
N TYR A 37 -16.57 -1.07 6.06
CA TYR A 37 -15.56 -1.83 6.78
C TYR A 37 -16.19 -2.92 7.64
N ASP A 38 -17.38 -2.69 8.22
CA ASP A 38 -18.16 -3.75 8.88
C ASP A 38 -18.48 -4.89 7.92
N GLN A 39 -18.88 -4.55 6.68
CA GLN A 39 -19.23 -5.54 5.66
C GLN A 39 -18.00 -6.32 5.18
N ALA A 40 -16.85 -5.66 5.09
CA ALA A 40 -15.60 -6.27 4.62
C ALA A 40 -14.89 -7.10 5.70
N PHE A 41 -14.92 -6.64 6.95
CA PHE A 41 -14.06 -7.18 8.02
C PHE A 41 -14.84 -7.81 9.18
N GLY A 42 -16.16 -7.63 9.26
CA GLY A 42 -16.97 -8.17 10.34
C GLY A 42 -16.49 -7.70 11.72
N SER A 43 -16.70 -8.52 12.75
CA SER A 43 -16.47 -8.16 14.15
C SER A 43 -15.41 -9.00 14.88
N ASP A 44 -14.62 -9.81 14.15
CA ASP A 44 -13.61 -10.68 14.74
C ASP A 44 -12.22 -10.02 14.74
N PRO A 45 -11.65 -9.64 15.92
CA PRO A 45 -10.32 -9.05 15.99
C PRO A 45 -9.19 -9.99 15.54
N ALA A 46 -9.38 -11.31 15.62
CA ALA A 46 -8.41 -12.26 15.09
C ALA A 46 -8.38 -12.19 13.55
N PHE A 47 -9.56 -12.12 12.92
CA PHE A 47 -9.68 -11.91 11.48
C PHE A 47 -9.04 -10.58 11.04
N TRP A 48 -9.29 -9.47 11.75
CA TRP A 48 -8.70 -8.16 11.43
C TRP A 48 -7.17 -8.21 11.37
N ARG A 49 -6.52 -8.87 12.34
CA ARG A 49 -5.06 -9.07 12.32
C ARG A 49 -4.61 -9.98 11.19
N ALA A 50 -5.36 -11.04 10.89
CA ALA A 50 -5.03 -11.97 9.82
C ALA A 50 -5.05 -11.30 8.42
N VAL A 51 -5.88 -10.27 8.22
CA VAL A 51 -6.02 -9.58 6.94
C VAL A 51 -5.30 -8.22 6.86
N SER A 52 -4.73 -7.71 7.96
CA SER A 52 -4.05 -6.41 7.98
C SER A 52 -2.64 -6.48 7.37
N PRO A 53 -2.34 -5.73 6.30
CA PRO A 53 -1.00 -5.68 5.70
C PRO A 53 0.11 -5.39 6.72
N LEU A 54 -0.11 -4.43 7.61
CA LEU A 54 0.85 -4.07 8.67
C LEU A 54 1.13 -5.23 9.63
N HIS A 55 0.13 -6.05 9.97
CA HIS A 55 0.29 -7.22 10.84
C HIS A 55 0.85 -8.45 10.12
N GLN A 56 0.73 -8.49 8.78
CA GLN A 56 1.30 -9.54 7.93
C GLN A 56 2.78 -9.28 7.57
N LEU A 57 3.37 -8.14 7.98
CA LEU A 57 4.80 -7.84 7.85
C LEU A 57 5.66 -8.70 8.79
N GLN A 58 5.71 -10.02 8.56
CA GLN A 58 6.47 -10.96 9.39
C GLN A 58 7.88 -11.24 8.84
N GLN A 59 8.08 -11.02 7.54
CA GLN A 59 9.35 -11.25 6.85
C GLN A 59 9.55 -10.16 5.79
N PRO A 60 10.81 -9.90 5.37
CA PRO A 60 11.07 -8.96 4.28
C PRO A 60 10.26 -9.32 3.03
N ALA A 61 9.56 -8.33 2.48
CA ALA A 61 8.81 -8.45 1.23
C ALA A 61 9.42 -7.53 0.14
N PRO A 62 9.04 -7.71 -1.14
CA PRO A 62 9.45 -6.80 -2.21
C PRO A 62 9.14 -5.33 -1.88
N PRO A 63 9.88 -4.36 -2.46
CA PRO A 63 9.68 -2.95 -2.19
C PRO A 63 8.24 -2.46 -2.42
N VAL A 64 7.82 -1.48 -1.63
CA VAL A 64 6.48 -0.87 -1.73
C VAL A 64 6.60 0.65 -1.89
N LEU A 65 5.89 1.21 -2.86
CA LEU A 65 5.56 2.63 -2.94
C LEU A 65 4.12 2.83 -2.46
N ALA A 66 3.94 3.46 -1.31
CA ALA A 66 2.63 3.81 -0.77
C ALA A 66 2.27 5.25 -1.15
N VAL A 67 1.42 5.42 -2.17
CA VAL A 67 0.86 6.71 -2.55
C VAL A 67 -0.26 7.06 -1.58
N CYS A 68 -0.29 8.28 -1.07
CA CYS A 68 -1.33 8.71 -0.12
C CYS A 68 -1.88 10.09 -0.44
N SER A 69 -3.19 10.27 -0.27
CA SER A 69 -3.87 11.56 -0.37
C SER A 69 -3.55 12.43 0.85
N THR A 70 -3.01 13.62 0.64
CA THR A 70 -2.83 14.61 1.73
C THR A 70 -4.14 15.29 2.11
N ARG A 71 -5.16 15.23 1.24
CA ARG A 71 -6.53 15.73 1.51
C ARG A 71 -7.30 14.83 2.48
N ARG A 72 -6.76 13.65 2.81
CA ARG A 72 -7.29 12.72 3.80
C ARG A 72 -6.20 12.37 4.81
N ARG A 73 -6.17 13.06 5.95
CA ARG A 73 -5.15 12.87 7.00
C ARG A 73 -4.90 11.39 7.37
N VAL A 74 -5.95 10.57 7.41
CA VAL A 74 -5.87 9.14 7.73
C VAL A 74 -5.02 8.34 6.73
N SER A 75 -5.02 8.72 5.44
CA SER A 75 -4.30 7.97 4.41
C SER A 75 -2.79 8.03 4.61
N CYS A 76 -2.22 9.23 4.70
CA CYS A 76 -0.78 9.37 4.87
C CYS A 76 -0.29 8.88 6.24
N ASP A 77 -1.09 9.00 7.32
CA ASP A 77 -0.74 8.40 8.62
C ASP A 77 -0.63 6.86 8.53
N GLN A 78 -1.58 6.20 7.87
CA GLN A 78 -1.50 4.75 7.63
C GLN A 78 -0.28 4.37 6.80
N ALA A 79 -0.03 5.07 5.68
CA ALA A 79 1.12 4.81 4.81
C ALA A 79 2.45 4.99 5.55
N GLN A 80 2.57 6.04 6.36
CA GLN A 80 3.78 6.31 7.16
C GLN A 80 4.02 5.24 8.23
N ARG A 81 2.98 4.78 8.92
CA ARG A 81 3.11 3.70 9.92
C ARG A 81 3.51 2.38 9.29
N PHE A 82 2.88 2.02 8.18
CA PHE A 82 3.27 0.84 7.40
C PHE A 82 4.74 0.94 6.95
N ALA A 83 5.16 2.10 6.44
CA ALA A 83 6.53 2.33 6.03
C ALA A 83 7.52 2.23 7.20
N ALA A 84 7.21 2.81 8.36
CA ALA A 84 8.05 2.70 9.55
C ALA A 84 8.22 1.24 10.00
N GLN A 85 7.12 0.48 10.07
CA GLN A 85 7.15 -0.92 10.46
C GLN A 85 7.86 -1.84 9.45
N GLY A 86 7.69 -1.57 8.15
CA GLY A 86 8.38 -2.29 7.09
C GLY A 86 9.89 -2.02 7.10
N ARG A 87 10.28 -0.74 7.20
CA ARG A 87 11.70 -0.35 7.26
C ARG A 87 12.41 -0.92 8.49
N ALA A 88 11.75 -0.95 9.65
CA ALA A 88 12.28 -1.60 10.85
C ALA A 88 12.56 -3.10 10.68
N ARG A 89 11.96 -3.74 9.66
CA ARG A 89 12.16 -5.15 9.28
C ARG A 89 12.99 -5.33 8.02
N GLY A 90 13.71 -4.29 7.60
CA GLY A 90 14.60 -4.33 6.43
C GLY A 90 13.90 -4.22 5.07
N MET A 91 12.62 -3.85 5.02
CA MET A 91 11.92 -3.61 3.76
C MET A 91 12.19 -2.21 3.23
N ARG A 92 12.32 -2.09 1.90
CA ARG A 92 12.23 -0.80 1.21
C ARG A 92 10.76 -0.40 1.09
N VAL A 93 10.34 0.58 1.88
CA VAL A 93 9.01 1.18 1.76
C VAL A 93 9.16 2.68 1.56
N GLU A 94 8.56 3.23 0.52
CA GLU A 94 8.52 4.65 0.21
C GLU A 94 7.09 5.16 0.35
N VAL A 95 6.94 6.43 0.77
CA VAL A 95 5.63 7.08 0.86
C VAL A 95 5.66 8.26 -0.10
N LEU A 96 4.66 8.34 -0.98
CA LEU A 96 4.51 9.40 -1.96
C LEU A 96 3.20 10.17 -1.69
N PRO A 97 3.26 11.27 -0.92
CA PRO A 97 2.10 12.12 -0.68
C PRO A 97 1.69 12.85 -1.95
N GLN A 98 0.38 12.93 -2.22
CA GLN A 98 -0.19 13.66 -3.34
C GLN A 98 -1.31 14.58 -2.84
N ASP A 99 -1.31 15.84 -3.26
CA ASP A 99 -2.41 16.79 -3.01
C ASP A 99 -3.59 16.54 -3.96
N LEU A 100 -4.17 15.35 -3.83
CA LEU A 100 -5.26 14.81 -4.64
C LEU A 100 -6.30 14.19 -3.71
N SER A 101 -7.57 14.14 -4.14
CA SER A 101 -8.59 13.32 -3.47
C SER A 101 -8.32 11.82 -3.69
N HIS A 102 -9.02 10.96 -2.95
CA HIS A 102 -8.94 9.49 -3.16
C HIS A 102 -9.22 9.08 -4.61
N GLY A 103 -10.26 9.64 -5.23
CA GLY A 103 -10.58 9.39 -6.64
C GLY A 103 -9.49 9.90 -7.57
N GLN A 104 -9.02 11.12 -7.34
CA GLN A 104 -8.00 11.75 -8.19
C GLN A 104 -6.65 11.02 -8.16
N VAL A 105 -6.26 10.40 -7.04
CA VAL A 105 -5.05 9.55 -6.98
C VAL A 105 -5.10 8.43 -8.03
N ASN A 106 -6.29 7.88 -8.29
CA ASN A 106 -6.48 6.84 -9.30
C ASN A 106 -6.64 7.44 -10.70
N GLU A 107 -7.46 8.48 -10.85
CA GLU A 107 -7.79 9.08 -12.15
C GLU A 107 -6.60 9.77 -12.82
N GLN A 108 -5.68 10.34 -12.04
CA GLN A 108 -4.57 11.13 -12.59
C GLN A 108 -3.30 10.31 -12.86
N LEU A 109 -3.20 9.09 -12.31
CA LEU A 109 -2.03 8.24 -12.56
C LEU A 109 -2.00 7.81 -14.04
N GLY A 110 -0.89 8.07 -14.72
CA GLY A 110 -0.73 7.84 -16.16
C GLY A 110 -0.88 9.10 -17.01
N LEU A 111 -1.32 10.23 -16.43
CA LEU A 111 -1.21 11.53 -17.09
C LEU A 111 0.23 12.05 -16.99
N PRO A 112 0.73 12.83 -17.98
CA PRO A 112 2.06 13.43 -17.90
C PRO A 112 2.22 14.30 -16.65
N GLY A 113 3.36 14.15 -15.97
CA GLY A 113 3.75 15.01 -14.84
C GLY A 113 4.34 14.24 -13.66
N ALA A 114 4.78 15.01 -12.66
CA ALA A 114 5.62 14.53 -11.56
C ALA A 114 5.05 13.34 -10.76
N TYR A 115 3.72 13.20 -10.69
CA TYR A 115 3.10 12.05 -10.02
C TYR A 115 3.36 10.74 -10.76
N THR A 116 3.09 10.70 -12.06
CA THR A 116 3.36 9.53 -12.90
C THR A 116 4.86 9.28 -12.99
N ASP A 117 5.67 10.32 -13.19
CA ASP A 117 7.13 10.20 -13.28
C ASP A 117 7.74 9.56 -12.02
N ALA A 118 7.24 9.93 -10.83
CA ALA A 118 7.69 9.35 -9.57
C ALA A 118 7.31 7.86 -9.42
N VAL A 119 6.11 7.48 -9.87
CA VAL A 119 5.66 6.08 -9.87
C VAL A 119 6.49 5.26 -10.87
N GLU A 120 6.75 5.77 -12.06
CA GLU A 120 7.59 5.12 -13.06
C GLU A 120 9.04 4.98 -12.59
N ALA A 121 9.59 6.01 -11.93
CA ALA A 121 10.92 5.94 -11.32
C ALA A 121 11.02 4.81 -10.28
N PHE A 122 9.99 4.64 -9.45
CA PHE A 122 9.92 3.50 -8.55
C PHE A 122 9.85 2.17 -9.32
N MET A 123 9.01 2.07 -10.34
CA MET A 123 8.88 0.86 -11.17
C MET A 123 10.21 0.48 -11.84
N TRP A 124 10.94 1.44 -12.40
CA TRP A 124 12.29 1.23 -12.95
C TRP A 124 13.27 0.76 -11.88
N SER A 125 13.23 1.33 -10.67
CA SER A 125 14.15 0.96 -9.59
C SER A 125 13.98 -0.49 -9.09
N VAL A 126 12.85 -1.14 -9.38
CA VAL A 126 12.59 -2.55 -9.02
C VAL A 126 12.67 -3.51 -10.21
N ASP A 127 12.76 -2.96 -11.44
CA ASP A 127 13.01 -3.72 -12.65
C ASP A 127 14.48 -4.17 -12.69
N GLY A 128 14.69 -5.48 -12.66
CA GLY A 128 16.04 -6.06 -12.67
C GLY A 128 16.82 -5.84 -13.95
N LYS A 129 16.16 -5.36 -15.02
CA LYS A 129 16.80 -5.00 -16.28
C LYS A 129 17.32 -3.56 -16.30
N ALA A 130 16.78 -2.66 -15.48
CA ALA A 130 17.20 -1.26 -15.41
C ALA A 130 18.51 -1.04 -14.64
N LEU A 131 18.98 -2.07 -13.91
CA LEU A 131 20.23 -2.07 -13.14
C LEU A 131 21.39 -2.77 -13.89
N ARG A 132 21.26 -3.00 -15.21
CA ARG A 132 22.31 -3.58 -16.06
C ARG A 132 22.70 -2.63 -17.18
#